data_AF-A0A383A5C9-F1
#
_entry.id   AF-A0A383A5C9-F1
#
_cell.length_a   1.000
_cell.length_b   1.000
_cell.length_c   1.000
_cell.angle_alpha   90.00
_cell.angle_beta   90.00
_cell.angle_gamma   90.00
#
_symmetry.space_group_name_H-M   'P 1'
#
loop_
_entity.id
_entity.type
_entity.pdbx_description
1 polymer ?
#
loop_
_entity_poly.entity_id
_entity_poly.type
_entity_poly.pdbx_seq_one_letter_code
_entity_poly.pdbx_strand_id
1 'polypeptide(L)'
;MIQNCLFGVDIQPIAIQITRMRFFISMIVDQKIDIDHPNLGIVPLPNLDTHFVTANALVSLEEHDQLSLPHEGIQKKENDLKRIRERYFSARTPASKKDCRQQDFLLRNEIAELLIKDGWEIDKAKNLSSWNPFDQNSCANFYDSERMFGIKQGFDIVIGNPPYGASFDDNMKNYIRNHYKSHQYKFESYIYFIERSLDLANETGVVTLITPQMWLRLDTNESIREKIHNDASIKLLNIYGEDAFNNVIVNTV
;
A
#
# COMPACT_ATOMS: atom_id res chain seq x y z
N MET A 1 13.96 -6.68 12.45
CA MET A 1 13.48 -5.31 12.71
C MET A 1 12.82 -4.73 11.46
N ILE A 2 13.52 -4.59 10.32
CA ILE A 2 12.94 -4.06 9.06
C ILE A 2 11.69 -4.78 8.54
N GLN A 3 11.57 -6.09 8.76
CA GLN A 3 10.49 -6.93 8.22
C GLN A 3 9.07 -6.41 8.47
N ASN A 4 8.84 -5.63 9.53
CA ASN A 4 7.52 -5.13 9.86
C ASN A 4 7.43 -3.60 9.83
N CYS A 5 8.44 -2.93 9.25
CA CYS A 5 8.57 -1.47 9.38
C CYS A 5 8.32 -0.70 8.08
N LEU A 6 8.56 -1.30 6.92
CA LEU A 6 8.46 -0.57 5.65
C LEU A 6 7.72 -1.40 4.60
N PHE A 7 6.68 -0.77 4.06
CA PHE A 7 5.85 -1.31 3.00
C PHE A 7 5.68 -0.23 1.94
N GLY A 8 5.46 -0.63 0.68
CA GLY A 8 5.29 0.33 -0.40
C GLY A 8 4.31 -0.16 -1.45
N VAL A 9 3.55 0.79 -2.00
CA VAL A 9 2.60 0.56 -3.07
C VAL A 9 2.80 1.62 -4.16
N ASP A 10 2.80 1.18 -5.41
CA ASP A 10 2.84 2.05 -6.58
C ASP A 10 2.05 1.38 -7.72
N ILE A 11 1.47 2.16 -8.61
CA ILE A 11 0.74 1.63 -9.77
C ILE A 11 1.69 1.14 -10.88
N GLN A 12 2.95 1.59 -10.88
CA GLN A 12 3.95 1.26 -11.88
C GLN A 12 4.89 0.15 -11.38
N PRO A 13 4.93 -1.03 -12.04
CA PRO A 13 5.85 -2.11 -11.66
C PRO A 13 7.32 -1.67 -11.62
N ILE A 14 7.72 -0.77 -12.53
CA ILE A 14 9.09 -0.27 -12.63
C ILE A 14 9.49 0.52 -11.37
N ALA A 15 8.59 1.35 -10.83
CA ALA A 15 8.84 2.11 -9.61
C ALA A 15 9.08 1.17 -8.40
N ILE A 16 8.31 0.08 -8.31
CA ILE A 16 8.50 -0.97 -7.31
C ILE A 16 9.86 -1.65 -7.46
N GLN A 17 10.28 -2.00 -8.68
CA GLN A 17 11.59 -2.63 -8.90
C GLN A 17 12.75 -1.70 -8.53
N ILE A 18 12.68 -0.42 -8.92
CA ILE A 18 13.68 0.59 -8.54
C ILE A 18 13.73 0.74 -7.02
N THR A 19 12.57 0.82 -6.37
CA THR A 19 12.47 0.93 -4.91
C THR A 19 13.13 -0.26 -4.22
N ARG A 20 12.85 -1.48 -4.68
CA ARG A 20 13.48 -2.69 -4.14
C ARG A 20 15.00 -2.70 -4.31
N MET A 21 15.50 -2.30 -5.47
CA MET A 21 16.96 -2.21 -5.70
C MET A 21 17.61 -1.16 -4.80
N ARG A 22 17.01 0.04 -4.69
CA ARG A 22 17.49 1.11 -3.81
C ARG A 22 17.49 0.66 -2.36
N PHE A 23 16.43 0.00 -1.93
CA PHE A 23 16.32 -0.53 -0.58
C PHE A 23 17.40 -1.59 -0.28
N PHE A 24 17.67 -2.49 -1.22
CA PHE A 24 18.77 -3.45 -1.08
C PHE A 24 20.13 -2.75 -0.94
N ILE A 25 20.42 -1.75 -1.79
CA ILE A 25 21.67 -1.00 -1.72
C ILE A 25 21.80 -0.29 -0.37
N SER A 26 20.75 0.38 0.10
CA SER A 26 20.75 1.03 1.41
C SER A 26 20.99 0.03 2.55
N MET A 27 20.34 -1.14 2.51
CA MET A 27 20.57 -2.19 3.50
C MET A 27 22.02 -2.70 3.51
N ILE A 28 22.68 -2.79 2.35
CA ILE A 28 24.09 -3.21 2.27
C ILE A 28 24.99 -2.12 2.85
N VAL A 29 24.75 -0.86 2.52
CA VAL A 29 25.54 0.28 3.00
C VAL A 29 25.46 0.42 4.52
N ASP A 30 24.30 0.15 5.11
CA ASP A 30 24.09 0.24 6.56
C ASP A 30 24.58 -1.01 7.34
N GLN A 31 25.02 -2.08 6.67
CA GLN A 31 25.51 -3.28 7.36
C GLN A 31 26.83 -3.01 8.07
N LYS A 32 26.86 -3.32 9.37
CA LYS A 32 28.08 -3.27 10.18
C LYS A 32 28.83 -4.59 10.03
N ILE A 33 30.14 -4.47 9.82
CA ILE A 33 31.06 -5.61 9.76
C ILE A 33 31.42 -6.01 11.19
N ASP A 34 31.23 -7.27 11.51
CA ASP A 34 31.65 -7.88 12.77
C ASP A 34 32.63 -9.02 12.47
N ILE A 35 33.91 -8.77 12.75
CA ILE A 35 35.03 -9.65 12.39
C ILE A 35 34.96 -10.97 13.17
N ASP A 36 34.35 -10.98 14.35
CA ASP A 36 34.29 -12.14 15.24
C ASP A 36 33.15 -13.10 14.87
N HIS A 37 32.28 -12.73 13.93
CA HIS A 37 31.15 -13.54 13.50
C HIS A 37 31.36 -14.19 12.12
N PRO A 38 30.80 -15.40 11.88
CA PRO A 38 30.76 -16.01 10.56
C PRO A 38 30.16 -15.07 9.51
N ASN A 39 30.71 -15.07 8.29
CA ASN A 39 30.33 -14.13 7.23
C ASN A 39 30.48 -12.66 7.65
N LEU A 40 31.40 -12.35 8.55
CA LEU A 40 31.66 -11.00 9.06
C LEU A 40 30.43 -10.33 9.71
N GLY A 41 29.53 -11.14 10.30
CA GLY A 41 28.26 -10.65 10.84
C GLY A 41 27.26 -10.17 9.79
N ILE A 42 27.58 -10.30 8.49
CA ILE A 42 26.74 -9.83 7.39
C ILE A 42 25.55 -10.77 7.23
N VAL A 43 24.35 -10.20 7.35
CA VAL A 43 23.09 -10.94 7.22
C VAL A 43 22.69 -11.01 5.74
N PRO A 44 22.32 -12.19 5.22
CA PRO A 44 21.79 -12.32 3.86
C PRO A 44 20.59 -11.41 3.62
N LEU A 45 20.51 -10.82 2.43
CA LEU A 45 19.40 -9.94 2.06
C LEU A 45 18.06 -10.69 2.09
N PRO A 46 17.00 -10.09 2.65
CA PRO A 46 15.68 -10.70 2.68
C PRO A 46 14.99 -10.66 1.31
N ASN A 47 13.93 -11.44 1.15
CA ASN A 47 13.05 -11.33 -0.02
C ASN A 47 11.98 -10.27 0.22
N LEU A 48 11.91 -9.27 -0.66
CA LEU A 48 11.03 -8.11 -0.51
C LEU A 48 9.78 -8.15 -1.40
N ASP A 49 9.52 -9.27 -2.10
CA ASP A 49 8.40 -9.36 -3.06
C ASP A 49 7.04 -9.07 -2.41
N THR A 50 6.88 -9.35 -1.11
CA THR A 50 5.63 -9.14 -0.38
C THR A 50 5.56 -7.79 0.34
N HIS A 51 6.63 -6.99 0.32
CA HIS A 51 6.71 -5.70 1.03
C HIS A 51 6.48 -4.51 0.11
N PHE A 52 6.80 -4.67 -1.18
CA PHE A 52 6.58 -3.66 -2.19
C PHE A 52 5.69 -4.26 -3.28
N VAL A 53 4.47 -3.75 -3.39
CA VAL A 53 3.42 -4.33 -4.24
C VAL A 53 3.01 -3.34 -5.31
N THR A 54 2.76 -3.85 -6.52
CA THR A 54 2.22 -3.02 -7.59
C THR A 54 0.70 -3.05 -7.51
N ALA A 55 0.08 -1.92 -7.16
CA ALA A 55 -1.37 -1.84 -6.96
C ALA A 55 -1.91 -0.41 -7.10
N ASN A 56 -3.19 -0.30 -7.45
CA ASN A 56 -3.92 0.97 -7.39
C ASN A 56 -4.30 1.30 -5.94
N ALA A 57 -3.53 2.19 -5.30
CA ALA A 57 -3.72 2.60 -3.91
C ALA A 57 -5.08 3.28 -3.63
N LEU A 58 -5.71 3.90 -4.65
CA LEU A 58 -6.97 4.63 -4.50
C LEU A 58 -8.21 3.72 -4.50
N VAL A 59 -8.08 2.46 -4.90
CA VAL A 59 -9.22 1.53 -4.96
C VAL A 59 -9.12 0.56 -3.80
N SER A 60 -10.06 0.65 -2.86
CA SER A 60 -10.20 -0.32 -1.77
C SER A 60 -10.99 -1.54 -2.24
N LEU A 61 -10.67 -2.72 -1.69
CA LEU A 61 -11.64 -3.82 -1.68
C LEU A 61 -12.79 -3.41 -0.74
N GLU A 62 -13.98 -3.16 -1.30
CA GLU A 62 -15.16 -2.87 -0.50
C GLU A 62 -15.41 -3.97 0.54
N GLU A 63 -15.60 -3.60 1.81
CA GLU A 63 -16.22 -4.49 2.80
C GLU A 63 -17.67 -4.71 2.37
N HIS A 64 -18.10 -5.98 2.20
CA HIS A 64 -19.54 -6.26 2.27
C HIS A 64 -20.05 -5.82 3.64
N ASP A 65 -21.24 -5.23 3.65
CA ASP A 65 -21.95 -4.78 4.86
C ASP A 65 -21.72 -5.76 6.03
N GLN A 66 -21.20 -5.20 7.12
CA GLN A 66 -20.73 -5.82 8.35
C GLN A 66 -21.84 -6.55 9.16
N LEU A 67 -22.62 -7.42 8.51
CA LEU A 67 -23.60 -8.30 9.17
C LEU A 67 -23.13 -9.76 9.24
N SER A 68 -22.03 -10.11 8.56
CA SER A 68 -21.40 -11.42 8.68
C SER A 68 -20.17 -11.31 9.57
N LEU A 69 -20.21 -11.92 10.75
CA LEU A 69 -19.02 -12.14 11.58
C LEU A 69 -17.92 -12.74 10.70
N PRO A 70 -16.65 -12.28 10.82
CA PRO A 70 -15.56 -12.89 10.06
C PRO A 70 -15.52 -14.39 10.36
N HIS A 71 -15.73 -15.20 9.32
CA HIS A 71 -15.71 -16.64 9.46
C HIS A 71 -14.35 -17.04 10.04
N GLU A 72 -14.34 -17.73 11.19
CA GLU A 72 -13.11 -18.12 11.90
C GLU A 72 -12.12 -18.86 10.97
N GLY A 73 -12.66 -19.57 9.97
CA GLY A 73 -11.89 -20.23 8.92
C GLY A 73 -11.12 -19.29 8.00
N ILE A 74 -11.70 -18.14 7.61
CA ILE A 74 -11.05 -17.14 6.75
C ILE A 74 -9.92 -16.46 7.52
N GLN A 75 -10.18 -16.01 8.74
CA GLN A 75 -9.20 -15.33 9.57
C GLN A 75 -8.00 -16.24 9.92
N LYS A 76 -8.26 -17.54 10.15
CA LYS A 76 -7.19 -18.52 10.33
C LYS A 76 -6.30 -18.61 9.10
N LYS A 77 -6.89 -18.68 7.89
CA LYS A 77 -6.13 -18.75 6.63
C LYS A 77 -5.37 -17.47 6.33
N GLU A 78 -5.90 -16.30 6.65
CA GLU A 78 -5.16 -15.03 6.54
C GLU A 78 -3.93 -15.01 7.43
N ASN A 79 -4.05 -15.50 8.67
CA ASN A 79 -2.92 -15.62 9.59
C ASN A 79 -1.88 -16.63 9.09
N ASP A 80 -2.32 -17.74 8.50
CA ASP A 80 -1.42 -18.71 7.87
C ASP A 80 -0.72 -18.11 6.64
N LEU A 81 -1.42 -17.29 5.85
CA LEU A 81 -0.85 -16.57 4.71
C LEU A 81 0.24 -15.59 5.16
N LYS A 82 -0.02 -14.84 6.23
CA LYS A 82 0.97 -13.96 6.86
C LYS A 82 2.23 -14.73 7.27
N ARG A 83 2.08 -15.86 7.95
CA ARG A 83 3.21 -16.72 8.36
C ARG A 83 4.00 -17.25 7.15
N ILE A 84 3.34 -17.64 6.07
CA ILE A 84 4.00 -18.09 4.84
C ILE A 84 4.83 -16.96 4.24
N ARG A 85 4.31 -15.73 4.21
CA ARG A 85 5.03 -14.55 3.69
C ARG A 85 6.20 -14.15 4.57
N GLU A 86 6.06 -14.23 5.90
CA GLU A 86 7.17 -14.05 6.84
C GLU A 86 8.28 -15.11 6.63
N ARG A 87 7.88 -16.36 6.41
CA ARG A 87 8.82 -17.43 6.05
C ARG A 87 9.50 -17.15 4.71
N TYR A 88 8.76 -16.69 3.71
CA TYR A 88 9.30 -16.30 2.41
C TYR A 88 10.32 -15.15 2.53
N PHE A 89 10.04 -14.14 3.34
CA PHE A 89 10.97 -13.03 3.59
C PHE A 89 12.36 -13.51 4.02
N SER A 90 12.41 -14.54 4.89
CA SER A 90 13.65 -15.14 5.39
C SER A 90 14.21 -16.29 4.54
N ALA A 91 13.50 -16.72 3.48
CA ALA A 91 13.83 -17.90 2.69
C ALA A 91 15.12 -17.71 1.87
N ARG A 92 16.08 -18.63 2.05
CA ARG A 92 17.41 -18.53 1.44
C ARG A 92 17.58 -19.40 0.19
N THR A 93 16.91 -20.55 0.14
CA THR A 93 17.10 -21.53 -0.93
C THR A 93 16.01 -21.41 -1.99
N PRO A 94 16.30 -21.70 -3.28
CA PRO A 94 15.28 -21.75 -4.32
C PRO A 94 14.12 -22.70 -3.99
N ALA A 95 14.42 -23.84 -3.35
CA ALA A 95 13.41 -24.80 -2.90
C ALA A 95 12.46 -24.20 -1.85
N SER A 96 12.99 -23.55 -0.81
CA SER A 96 12.16 -22.89 0.22
C SER A 96 11.31 -21.75 -0.34
N LYS A 97 11.86 -20.96 -1.27
CA LYS A 97 11.11 -19.91 -1.98
C LYS A 97 9.98 -20.50 -2.80
N LYS A 98 10.26 -21.57 -3.57
CA LYS A 98 9.25 -22.26 -4.39
C LYS A 98 8.13 -22.84 -3.53
N ASP A 99 8.46 -23.48 -2.41
CA ASP A 99 7.48 -24.02 -1.47
C ASP A 99 6.56 -22.92 -0.90
N CYS A 100 7.13 -21.81 -0.42
CA CYS A 100 6.34 -20.68 0.09
C CYS A 100 5.43 -20.08 -1.00
N ARG A 101 5.91 -19.93 -2.23
CA ARG A 101 5.10 -19.41 -3.35
C ARG A 101 3.93 -20.35 -3.68
N GLN A 102 4.16 -21.65 -3.63
CA GLN A 102 3.13 -22.65 -3.87
C GLN A 102 2.09 -22.64 -2.76
N GLN A 103 2.51 -22.59 -1.49
CA GLN A 103 1.60 -22.52 -0.35
C GLN A 103 0.78 -21.23 -0.33
N ASP A 104 1.39 -20.07 -0.63
CA ASP A 104 0.69 -18.80 -0.76
C ASP A 104 -0.37 -18.84 -1.87
N PHE A 105 -0.05 -19.44 -3.02
CA PHE A 105 -1.01 -19.63 -4.11
C PHE A 105 -2.21 -20.50 -3.71
N LEU A 106 -1.95 -21.66 -3.09
CA LEU A 106 -3.03 -22.56 -2.64
C LEU A 106 -3.94 -21.85 -1.64
N LEU A 107 -3.35 -21.18 -0.65
CA LEU A 107 -4.09 -20.53 0.42
C LEU A 107 -4.92 -19.34 -0.08
N ARG A 108 -4.41 -18.56 -1.04
CA ARG A 108 -5.18 -17.51 -1.71
C ARG A 108 -6.41 -18.05 -2.44
N ASN A 109 -6.28 -19.18 -3.13
CA ASN A 109 -7.42 -19.82 -3.81
C ASN A 109 -8.44 -20.35 -2.80
N GLU A 110 -7.98 -20.98 -1.71
CA GLU A 110 -8.87 -21.45 -0.64
C GLU A 110 -9.61 -20.28 0.04
N ILE A 111 -8.94 -19.14 0.26
CA ILE A 111 -9.59 -17.93 0.79
C ILE A 111 -10.65 -17.44 -0.19
N ALA A 112 -10.35 -17.35 -1.49
CA ALA A 112 -11.33 -16.93 -2.50
C ALA A 112 -12.55 -17.86 -2.56
N GLU A 113 -12.36 -19.18 -2.47
CA GLU A 113 -13.47 -20.14 -2.40
C GLU A 113 -14.34 -19.95 -1.16
N LEU A 114 -13.74 -19.66 0.00
CA LEU A 114 -14.48 -19.37 1.22
C LEU A 114 -15.25 -18.04 1.11
N LEU A 115 -14.65 -17.01 0.53
CA LEU A 115 -15.33 -15.72 0.31
C LEU A 115 -16.56 -15.89 -0.58
N ILE A 116 -16.46 -16.68 -1.67
CA ILE A 116 -17.61 -16.99 -2.54
C ILE A 116 -18.71 -17.72 -1.75
N LYS A 117 -18.33 -18.66 -0.88
CA LYS A 117 -19.31 -19.38 -0.02
C LYS A 117 -19.98 -18.45 1.00
N ASP A 118 -19.26 -17.44 1.48
CA ASP A 118 -19.77 -16.39 2.37
C ASP A 118 -20.63 -15.33 1.65
N GLY A 119 -20.87 -15.51 0.34
CA GLY A 119 -21.75 -14.64 -0.44
C GLY A 119 -21.06 -13.46 -1.08
N TRP A 120 -19.72 -13.40 -1.09
CA TRP A 120 -19.00 -12.40 -1.87
C TRP A 120 -19.26 -12.56 -3.36
N GLU A 121 -19.32 -11.43 -4.04
CA GLU A 121 -19.35 -11.41 -5.50
C GLU A 121 -18.15 -12.18 -6.07
N ILE A 122 -18.44 -13.11 -6.99
CA ILE A 122 -17.45 -14.05 -7.54
C ILE A 122 -16.26 -13.30 -8.14
N ASP A 123 -16.51 -12.19 -8.84
CA ASP A 123 -15.46 -11.42 -9.49
C ASP A 123 -14.55 -10.72 -8.47
N LYS A 124 -15.10 -10.21 -7.35
CA LYS A 124 -14.32 -9.63 -6.25
C LYS A 124 -13.45 -10.68 -5.55
N ALA A 125 -14.03 -11.84 -5.23
CA ALA A 125 -13.30 -12.94 -4.60
C ALA A 125 -12.20 -13.50 -5.52
N LYS A 126 -12.47 -13.60 -6.84
CA LYS A 126 -11.48 -14.02 -7.82
C LYS A 126 -10.37 -12.98 -8.01
N ASN A 127 -10.69 -11.69 -8.00
CA ASN A 127 -9.69 -10.63 -8.05
C ASN A 127 -8.70 -10.70 -6.89
N LEU A 128 -9.16 -11.13 -5.70
CA LEU A 128 -8.29 -11.36 -4.56
C LEU A 128 -7.30 -12.52 -4.81
N SER A 129 -7.79 -13.65 -5.36
CA SER A 129 -6.92 -14.79 -5.69
C SER A 129 -5.98 -14.52 -6.87
N SER A 130 -6.42 -13.72 -7.84
CA SER A 130 -5.66 -13.46 -9.06
C SER A 130 -4.44 -12.58 -8.81
N TRP A 131 -4.49 -11.71 -7.79
CA TRP A 131 -3.33 -10.93 -7.39
C TRP A 131 -2.22 -11.85 -6.84
N ASN A 132 -1.09 -11.84 -7.53
CA ASN A 132 0.09 -12.63 -7.19
C ASN A 132 1.24 -11.71 -6.75
N PRO A 133 1.63 -11.68 -5.46
CA PRO A 133 2.73 -10.83 -4.99
C PRO A 133 4.09 -11.20 -5.60
N PHE A 134 4.21 -12.37 -6.23
CA PHE A 134 5.45 -12.83 -6.87
C PHE A 134 5.50 -12.54 -8.38
N ASP A 135 4.43 -12.01 -8.97
CA ASP A 135 4.43 -11.54 -10.35
C ASP A 135 4.84 -10.07 -10.41
N GLN A 136 6.10 -9.85 -10.78
CA GLN A 136 6.74 -8.54 -10.80
C GLN A 136 6.23 -7.62 -11.91
N ASN A 137 5.47 -8.13 -12.87
CA ASN A 137 4.94 -7.36 -14.00
C ASN A 137 3.44 -7.08 -13.89
N SER A 138 2.76 -7.74 -12.94
CA SER A 138 1.34 -7.52 -12.68
C SER A 138 1.11 -6.26 -11.86
N CYS A 139 -0.06 -5.64 -12.03
CA CYS A 139 -0.58 -4.59 -11.17
C CYS A 139 -1.96 -5.00 -10.68
N ALA A 140 -2.19 -4.95 -9.37
CA ALA A 140 -3.53 -5.11 -8.83
C ALA A 140 -4.37 -3.85 -9.11
N ASN A 141 -5.64 -4.04 -9.46
CA ASN A 141 -6.58 -2.92 -9.67
C ASN A 141 -7.12 -2.35 -8.34
N PHE A 142 -6.71 -2.90 -7.20
CA PHE A 142 -7.11 -2.51 -5.86
C PHE A 142 -5.90 -2.57 -4.92
N TYR A 143 -6.03 -1.97 -3.75
CA TYR A 143 -5.08 -2.05 -2.65
C TYR A 143 -5.81 -2.30 -1.33
N ASP A 144 -5.28 -3.26 -0.56
CA ASP A 144 -5.77 -3.62 0.77
C ASP A 144 -4.60 -4.01 1.67
N SER A 145 -4.43 -3.30 2.79
CA SER A 145 -3.28 -3.49 3.69
C SER A 145 -3.31 -4.83 4.43
N GLU A 146 -4.49 -5.37 4.73
CA GLU A 146 -4.63 -6.66 5.41
C GLU A 146 -4.27 -7.80 4.44
N ARG A 147 -4.82 -7.77 3.23
CA ARG A 147 -4.59 -8.80 2.21
C ARG A 147 -3.20 -8.74 1.63
N MET A 148 -2.63 -7.56 1.46
CA MET A 148 -1.31 -7.40 0.84
C MET A 148 -0.18 -7.49 1.86
N PHE A 149 -0.34 -6.86 3.02
CA PHE A 149 0.72 -6.73 4.02
C PHE A 149 0.43 -7.40 5.37
N GLY A 150 -0.79 -7.91 5.60
CA GLY A 150 -1.18 -8.47 6.89
C GLY A 150 -1.31 -7.40 7.98
N ILE A 151 -1.65 -6.17 7.58
CA ILE A 151 -1.81 -5.00 8.45
C ILE A 151 -3.28 -4.59 8.48
N LYS A 152 -3.91 -4.82 9.62
CA LYS A 152 -5.34 -4.53 9.85
C LYS A 152 -5.59 -3.18 10.52
N GLN A 153 -4.70 -2.75 11.40
CA GLN A 153 -4.92 -1.57 12.26
C GLN A 153 -4.54 -0.24 11.60
N GLY A 154 -4.16 -0.24 10.32
CA GLY A 154 -3.52 0.89 9.66
C GLY A 154 -2.04 1.02 9.99
N PHE A 155 -1.41 2.08 9.47
CA PHE A 155 0.02 2.35 9.61
C PHE A 155 0.29 3.44 10.66
N ASP A 156 1.36 3.27 11.43
CA ASP A 156 1.86 4.32 12.33
C ASP A 156 2.37 5.54 11.55
N ILE A 157 2.86 5.33 10.33
CA ILE A 157 3.38 6.37 9.46
C ILE A 157 2.97 6.07 8.02
N VAL A 158 2.33 7.03 7.36
CA VAL A 158 2.05 7.02 5.92
C VAL A 158 2.81 8.16 5.27
N ILE A 159 3.68 7.82 4.31
CA ILE A 159 4.49 8.80 3.56
C ILE A 159 4.13 8.67 2.09
N GLY A 160 3.97 9.79 1.40
CA GLY A 160 3.68 9.79 -0.02
C GLY A 160 4.12 11.04 -0.74
N ASN A 161 4.44 10.87 -2.02
CA ASN A 161 4.48 11.95 -2.99
C ASN A 161 3.41 11.65 -4.04
N PRO A 162 2.14 12.03 -3.79
CA PRO A 162 1.05 11.70 -4.70
C PRO A 162 1.30 12.21 -6.12
N PRO A 163 0.77 11.55 -7.16
CA PRO A 163 0.81 12.09 -8.51
C PRO A 163 -0.04 13.37 -8.62
N TYR A 164 0.44 14.35 -9.37
CA TYR A 164 -0.27 15.61 -9.62
C TYR A 164 -0.86 15.59 -11.03
N GLY A 165 -2.16 15.86 -11.16
CA GLY A 165 -2.82 15.94 -12.47
C GLY A 165 -2.92 14.61 -13.25
N ALA A 166 -2.76 13.45 -12.58
CA ALA A 166 -3.04 12.16 -13.20
C ALA A 166 -4.47 12.10 -13.74
N SER A 167 -4.63 11.60 -14.96
CA SER A 167 -5.93 11.43 -15.60
C SER A 167 -6.62 10.16 -15.12
N PHE A 168 -7.94 10.25 -14.94
CA PHE A 168 -8.80 9.12 -14.62
C PHE A 168 -9.74 8.82 -15.78
N ASP A 169 -9.92 7.53 -16.07
CA ASP A 169 -10.96 7.06 -16.98
C ASP A 169 -12.36 7.19 -16.34
N ASP A 170 -13.41 6.89 -17.10
CA ASP A 170 -14.78 7.09 -16.64
C ASP A 170 -15.17 6.12 -15.50
N ASN A 171 -14.60 4.91 -15.51
CA ASN A 171 -14.81 3.92 -14.45
C ASN A 171 -14.23 4.42 -13.13
N MET A 172 -12.99 4.93 -13.15
CA MET A 172 -12.33 5.46 -11.97
C MET A 172 -12.98 6.75 -11.49
N LYS A 173 -13.43 7.63 -12.40
CA LYS A 173 -14.22 8.81 -12.00
C LYS A 173 -15.52 8.41 -11.31
N ASN A 174 -16.20 7.37 -11.79
CA ASN A 174 -17.41 6.86 -11.16
C ASN A 174 -17.11 6.27 -9.78
N TYR A 175 -16.05 5.47 -9.66
CA TYR A 175 -15.58 4.94 -8.38
C TYR A 175 -15.31 6.06 -7.38
N ILE A 176 -14.54 7.08 -7.79
CA ILE A 176 -14.20 8.25 -6.96
C ILE A 176 -15.45 8.97 -6.46
N ARG A 177 -16.44 9.23 -7.33
CA ARG A 177 -17.70 9.89 -6.93
C ARG A 177 -18.45 9.12 -5.84
N ASN A 178 -18.38 7.80 -5.86
CA ASN A 178 -19.12 6.95 -4.92
C ASN A 178 -18.36 6.69 -3.61
N HIS A 179 -17.04 6.85 -3.59
CA HIS A 179 -16.19 6.42 -2.47
C HIS A 179 -15.44 7.54 -1.76
N TYR A 180 -15.21 8.69 -2.41
CA TYR A 180 -14.43 9.78 -1.84
C TYR A 180 -15.32 10.97 -1.52
N LYS A 181 -15.33 11.38 -0.26
CA LYS A 181 -16.07 12.59 0.17
C LYS A 181 -15.44 13.84 -0.41
N SER A 182 -14.13 13.83 -0.64
CA SER A 182 -13.40 14.94 -1.24
C SER A 182 -13.56 15.07 -2.76
N HIS A 183 -14.52 14.38 -3.39
CA HIS A 183 -14.63 14.40 -4.85
C HIS A 183 -14.92 15.79 -5.41
N GLN A 184 -14.29 16.09 -6.56
CA GLN A 184 -14.39 17.37 -7.21
C GLN A 184 -14.57 17.19 -8.71
N TYR A 185 -15.16 18.19 -9.36
CA TYR A 185 -15.38 18.17 -10.81
C TYR A 185 -14.10 17.96 -11.63
N LYS A 186 -12.96 18.49 -11.16
CA LYS A 186 -11.67 18.40 -11.87
C LYS A 186 -10.90 17.10 -11.63
N PHE A 187 -11.29 16.29 -10.65
CA PHE A 187 -10.61 15.04 -10.29
C PHE A 187 -9.10 15.17 -10.09
N GLU A 188 -8.67 16.12 -9.26
CA GLU A 188 -7.26 16.29 -8.91
C GLU A 188 -6.75 15.09 -8.09
N SER A 189 -5.90 14.26 -8.69
CA SER A 189 -5.46 12.98 -8.12
C SER A 189 -4.90 13.08 -6.70
N TYR A 190 -4.02 14.05 -6.44
CA TYR A 190 -3.39 14.22 -5.13
C TYR A 190 -4.40 14.43 -3.97
N ILE A 191 -5.58 15.00 -4.25
CA ILE A 191 -6.64 15.19 -3.24
C ILE A 191 -7.12 13.84 -2.73
N TYR A 192 -7.32 12.87 -3.62
CA TYR A 192 -7.76 11.52 -3.26
C TYR A 192 -6.69 10.74 -2.52
N PHE A 193 -5.42 10.99 -2.83
CA PHE A 193 -4.32 10.41 -2.06
C PHE A 193 -4.20 11.02 -0.65
N ILE A 194 -4.57 12.29 -0.45
CA ILE A 194 -4.66 12.86 0.91
C ILE A 194 -5.74 12.12 1.71
N GLU A 195 -6.97 12.04 1.19
CA GLU A 195 -8.08 11.31 1.84
C GLU A 195 -7.69 9.85 2.11
N ARG A 196 -7.13 9.16 1.11
CA ARG A 196 -6.70 7.78 1.24
C ARG A 196 -5.57 7.58 2.26
N SER A 197 -4.64 8.52 2.36
CA SER A 197 -3.53 8.43 3.33
C SER A 197 -4.02 8.57 4.76
N LEU A 198 -5.03 9.41 5.00
CA LEU A 198 -5.70 9.51 6.30
C LEU A 198 -6.39 8.19 6.64
N ASP A 199 -7.10 7.57 5.70
CA ASP A 199 -7.81 6.31 5.93
C ASP A 199 -6.87 5.11 6.17
N LEU A 200 -5.64 5.16 5.65
CA LEU A 200 -4.63 4.11 5.85
C LEU A 200 -3.85 4.29 7.15
N ALA A 201 -3.80 5.49 7.72
CA ALA A 201 -3.14 5.73 8.99
C ALA A 201 -3.98 5.15 10.14
N ASN A 202 -3.30 4.67 11.19
CA ASN A 202 -3.98 4.32 12.43
C ASN A 202 -4.38 5.60 13.21
N GLU A 203 -5.19 5.45 14.27
CA GLU A 203 -5.72 6.60 15.06
C GLU A 203 -4.63 7.54 15.61
N THR A 204 -3.42 7.02 15.85
CA THR A 204 -2.27 7.77 16.36
C THR A 204 -1.21 8.05 15.30
N GLY A 205 -1.50 7.69 14.05
CA GLY A 205 -0.54 7.65 12.96
C GLY A 205 -0.20 9.03 12.43
N VAL A 206 0.95 9.12 11.75
CA VAL A 206 1.41 10.35 11.13
C VAL A 206 1.36 10.21 9.61
N VAL A 207 0.64 11.12 8.97
CA VAL A 207 0.61 11.26 7.51
C VAL A 207 1.56 12.39 7.10
N THR A 208 2.51 12.10 6.20
CA THR A 208 3.42 13.08 5.62
C THR A 208 3.34 13.01 4.10
N LEU A 209 2.89 14.08 3.47
CA LEU A 209 2.68 14.13 2.02
C LEU A 209 3.39 15.34 1.44
N ILE A 210 3.87 15.18 0.21
CA ILE A 210 4.37 16.27 -0.62
C ILE A 210 3.29 16.55 -1.67
N THR A 211 2.62 17.72 -1.60
CA THR A 211 1.41 18.02 -2.39
C THR A 211 1.42 19.44 -2.97
N PRO A 212 0.67 19.74 -4.04
CA PRO A 212 0.46 21.13 -4.47
C PRO A 212 -0.26 21.93 -3.38
N GLN A 213 0.13 23.19 -3.14
CA GLN A 213 -0.48 24.02 -2.09
C GLN A 213 -1.98 24.35 -2.28
N MET A 214 -2.54 24.06 -3.46
CA MET A 214 -3.86 24.55 -3.89
C MET A 214 -5.01 24.01 -3.02
N TRP A 215 -4.83 22.88 -2.33
CA TRP A 215 -5.82 22.34 -1.39
C TRP A 215 -6.05 23.25 -0.17
N LEU A 216 -5.08 24.09 0.18
CA LEU A 216 -5.20 25.04 1.29
C LEU A 216 -6.15 26.21 0.99
N ARG A 217 -6.35 26.58 -0.29
CA ARG A 217 -6.95 27.88 -0.66
C ARG A 217 -8.16 27.81 -1.56
N LEU A 218 -8.27 26.82 -2.44
CA LEU A 218 -9.39 26.77 -3.38
C LEU A 218 -10.67 26.33 -2.68
N ASP A 219 -11.79 26.99 -2.99
CA ASP A 219 -13.12 26.63 -2.47
C ASP A 219 -13.52 25.20 -2.87
N THR A 220 -13.11 24.75 -4.06
CA THR A 220 -13.35 23.37 -4.51
C THR A 220 -12.73 22.31 -3.60
N ASN A 221 -11.73 22.68 -2.80
CA ASN A 221 -11.02 21.81 -1.86
C ASN A 221 -11.57 21.90 -0.42
N GLU A 222 -12.77 22.44 -0.21
CA GLU A 222 -13.38 22.55 1.12
C GLU A 222 -13.59 21.17 1.79
N SER A 223 -14.14 20.20 1.06
CA SER A 223 -14.42 18.86 1.59
C SER A 223 -13.18 18.10 2.08
N ILE A 224 -12.02 18.26 1.43
CA ILE A 224 -10.78 17.65 1.94
C ILE A 224 -10.27 18.36 3.19
N ARG A 225 -10.44 19.69 3.30
CA ARG A 225 -10.09 20.44 4.51
C ARG A 225 -11.00 20.06 5.68
N GLU A 226 -12.29 19.86 5.43
CA GLU A 226 -13.23 19.35 6.43
C GLU A 226 -12.84 17.94 6.89
N LYS A 227 -12.48 17.04 5.97
CA LYS A 227 -11.97 15.70 6.34
C LYS A 227 -10.72 15.81 7.22
N ILE A 228 -9.73 16.61 6.82
CA ILE A 228 -8.51 16.81 7.63
C ILE A 228 -8.87 17.39 9.01
N HIS A 229 -9.80 18.35 9.07
CA HIS A 229 -10.22 18.97 10.34
C HIS A 229 -10.88 17.98 11.30
N ASN A 230 -11.70 17.06 10.76
CA ASN A 230 -12.44 16.09 11.54
C ASN A 230 -11.58 14.87 11.94
N ASP A 231 -10.72 14.41 11.02
CA ASP A 231 -10.01 13.13 11.16
C ASP A 231 -8.56 13.31 11.65
N ALA A 232 -7.99 14.52 11.58
CA ALA A 232 -6.57 14.75 11.86
C ALA A 232 -6.26 16.15 12.45
N SER A 233 -4.99 16.35 12.81
CA SER A 233 -4.46 17.67 13.16
C SER A 233 -3.16 17.94 12.41
N ILE A 234 -3.05 19.13 11.79
CA ILE A 234 -1.83 19.53 11.10
C ILE A 234 -0.77 19.90 12.14
N LYS A 235 0.29 19.08 12.24
CA LYS A 235 1.42 19.35 13.15
C LYS A 235 2.47 20.26 12.53
N LEU A 236 2.70 20.11 11.23
CA LEU A 236 3.69 20.85 10.47
C LEU A 236 3.15 21.07 9.06
N LEU A 237 3.32 22.29 8.55
CA LEU A 237 2.96 22.68 7.20
C LEU A 237 4.07 23.60 6.68
N ASN A 238 4.88 23.09 5.74
CA ASN A 238 5.97 23.86 5.15
C ASN A 238 5.59 24.20 3.71
N ILE A 239 5.49 25.49 3.40
CA ILE A 239 5.23 25.93 2.03
C ILE A 239 6.56 26.20 1.35
N TYR A 240 6.83 25.46 0.29
CA TYR A 240 7.98 25.66 -0.58
C TYR A 240 7.56 26.45 -1.82
N GLY A 241 8.39 27.42 -2.21
CA GLY A 241 8.18 28.25 -3.39
C GLY A 241 8.37 27.49 -4.70
N GLU A 242 8.17 28.20 -5.81
CA GLU A 242 8.60 27.77 -7.14
C GLU A 242 10.12 27.52 -7.09
N ASP A 243 10.60 26.40 -7.66
CA ASP A 243 11.99 25.87 -7.60
C ASP A 243 12.32 24.84 -6.51
N ALA A 244 11.35 24.39 -5.71
CA ALA A 244 11.60 23.29 -4.76
C ALA A 244 11.99 21.97 -5.46
N PHE A 245 11.49 21.75 -6.68
CA PHE A 245 11.78 20.58 -7.50
C PHE A 245 12.17 21.00 -8.92
N ASN A 246 13.27 20.45 -9.44
CA ASN A 246 13.67 20.65 -10.84
C ASN A 246 12.54 20.16 -11.77
N ASN A 247 12.10 21.02 -12.69
CA ASN A 247 11.04 20.78 -13.67
C ASN A 247 9.59 20.76 -13.14
N VAL A 248 9.32 21.27 -11.93
CA VAL A 248 7.94 21.44 -11.41
C VAL A 248 7.64 22.91 -11.20
N ILE A 249 6.63 23.44 -11.90
CA ILE A 249 6.16 24.83 -11.79
C ILE A 249 4.94 24.88 -10.86
N VAL A 250 5.07 24.31 -9.65
CA VAL A 250 3.97 24.26 -8.68
C VAL A 250 4.52 24.45 -7.28
N ASN A 251 3.98 25.45 -6.56
CA ASN A 251 4.24 25.63 -5.14
C ASN A 251 3.79 24.38 -4.37
N THR A 252 4.71 23.79 -3.61
CA THR A 252 4.52 22.48 -2.96
C THR A 252 4.47 22.65 -1.44
N VAL A 253 3.68 21.82 -0.79
CA VAL A 253 3.41 21.79 0.66
C VAL A 253 3.53 20.38 1.18
#